data_AF-A0A2C9U7S0-F1
#
_entry.id   AF-A0A2C9U7S0-F1
#
_cell.length_a   1.000
_cell.length_b   1.000
_cell.length_c   1.000
_cell.angle_alpha   90.00
_cell.angle_beta   90.00
_cell.angle_gamma   90.00
#
_symmetry.space_group_name_H-M   'P 1'
#
loop_
_entity.id
_entity.type
_entity.pdbx_description
1 polymer ?
#
loop_
_entity_poly.entity_id
_entity_poly.type
_entity_poly.pdbx_seq_one_letter_code
_entity_poly.pdbx_strand_id
1 'polypeptide(L)'
;MEPPQGFLASLWSLICFLPFFVGLLLLGTIKGIIFCPLVCLIITVGNSAIVLGLWPFHIFWTYYSIIRAKQFGPGLKIVLCLFLPVPLILWLVFSIIGSITGGALYGFLSPVFATFDAVGEGKTNELYHCFVDGTWDSVKKSCIIVRDFGDVCYHSYSSYMHDLQGQQPPDRKYYEIRLLYLPGAIIAGFLGFMLDFPLISLIALCKSPYMLFKGWHRLFHDLIGREGPFLETICVPFAGLAILLWPLAVVGAVLGSMVSSIVLGAYAGVVVYQESSFWFGLCYIVASWAIYDEYSNDILDMPEGSCFPRPRYRKAEGKSTSRAPSFSKRSSFQRADSLTPLLDLKPFMVLDGLFKECRRHGENFLSEGLITAEDLEDARSKKSGTVVSIGLPAYCLLQALLRSVKSNSEGILLSDNTTELTTSNRPKDTFFDWFFNPFIIMKDQIKALNLSEAEEDYLCKLVLLSGDPMKLKTANIGPAPESERRRAELDALARRLQGITRSISRYPTSRRHFQSFVKTLLEDLAKKNGERKSTDGTPALSRSKSAFAVVFQKSFKNKLSFKGSDEKPLPVERDVEIE
;
A
#
# COMPACT_ATOMS: atom_id res chain seq x y z
N MET A 1 -2.53 37.10 2.90
CA MET A 1 -2.81 37.92 4.10
C MET A 1 -1.70 37.63 5.10
N GLU A 2 -1.01 38.66 5.58
CA GLU A 2 -0.02 38.50 6.65
C GLU A 2 -0.70 37.91 7.89
N PRO A 3 -0.04 36.98 8.61
CA PRO A 3 -0.61 36.39 9.81
C PRO A 3 -0.87 37.48 10.85
N PRO A 4 -2.09 37.56 11.44
CA PRO A 4 -2.35 38.54 12.50
C PRO A 4 -1.39 38.33 13.66
N GLN A 5 -0.60 39.36 13.99
CA GLN A 5 0.26 39.37 15.17
C GLN A 5 -0.57 39.77 16.40
N GLY A 6 -0.76 38.81 17.31
CA GLY A 6 -1.45 39.01 18.59
C GLY A 6 -2.64 38.06 18.82
N PHE A 7 -2.81 37.61 20.07
CA PHE A 7 -3.85 36.67 20.48
C PHE A 7 -5.27 37.13 20.11
N LEU A 8 -5.57 38.43 20.28
CA LEU A 8 -6.87 39.02 19.96
C LEU A 8 -7.17 39.06 18.46
N ALA A 9 -6.16 39.33 17.62
CA ALA A 9 -6.31 39.36 16.17
C ALA A 9 -6.44 37.95 15.58
N SER A 10 -5.77 36.96 16.18
CA SER A 10 -5.96 35.54 15.87
C SER A 10 -7.36 35.05 16.28
N LEU A 11 -7.83 35.43 17.47
CA LEU A 11 -9.17 35.09 17.96
C LEU A 11 -10.27 35.69 17.07
N TRP A 12 -10.11 36.95 16.66
CA TRP A 12 -11.04 37.62 15.75
C TRP A 12 -11.08 36.96 14.37
N SER A 13 -9.91 36.61 13.81
CA SER A 13 -9.82 35.86 12.55
C SER A 13 -10.50 34.49 12.65
N LEU A 14 -10.42 33.82 13.81
CA LEU A 14 -11.06 32.53 14.05
C LEU A 14 -12.59 32.66 14.14
N ILE A 15 -13.09 33.72 14.80
CA ILE A 15 -14.53 34.03 14.87
C ILE A 15 -15.08 34.34 13.47
N CYS A 16 -14.36 35.10 12.64
CA CYS A 16 -14.77 35.38 11.27
C CYS A 16 -14.71 34.14 10.35
N PHE A 17 -13.81 33.19 10.62
CA PHE A 17 -13.68 31.95 9.85
C PHE A 17 -14.74 30.89 10.22
N LEU A 18 -15.21 30.89 11.47
CA LEU A 18 -16.19 29.94 11.98
C LEU A 18 -17.46 29.80 11.10
N PRO A 19 -18.15 30.87 10.67
CA PRO A 19 -19.34 30.74 9.83
C PRO A 19 -19.02 30.13 8.45
N PHE A 20 -17.84 30.41 7.88
CA PHE A 20 -17.39 29.80 6.63
C PHE A 20 -17.12 28.31 6.80
N PHE A 21 -16.41 27.91 7.87
CA PHE A 21 -16.21 26.51 8.23
C PHE A 21 -17.52 25.75 8.46
N VAL A 22 -18.45 26.35 9.21
CA VAL A 22 -19.78 25.78 9.46
C VAL A 22 -20.55 25.63 8.15
N GLY A 23 -20.46 26.60 7.24
CA GLY A 23 -21.05 26.52 5.90
C GLY A 23 -20.50 25.33 5.08
N LEU A 24 -19.18 25.15 5.05
CA LEU A 24 -18.53 24.03 4.37
C LEU A 24 -18.90 22.68 5.01
N LEU A 25 -18.94 22.63 6.34
CA LEU A 25 -19.31 21.43 7.08
C LEU A 25 -20.76 21.04 6.81
N LEU A 26 -21.69 22.01 6.83
CA LEU A 26 -23.09 21.78 6.51
C LEU A 26 -23.25 21.29 5.08
N LEU A 27 -22.59 21.95 4.11
CA LEU A 27 -22.61 21.54 2.71
C LEU A 27 -22.05 20.12 2.53
N GLY A 28 -20.90 19.83 3.12
CA GLY A 28 -20.27 18.52 3.09
C GLY A 28 -21.15 17.46 3.75
N THR A 29 -21.79 17.78 4.87
CA THR A 29 -22.69 16.87 5.59
C THR A 29 -23.96 16.58 4.78
N ILE A 30 -24.56 17.60 4.15
CA ILE A 30 -25.72 17.42 3.26
C ILE A 30 -25.35 16.52 2.08
N LYS A 31 -24.22 16.77 1.43
CA LYS A 31 -23.70 15.90 0.36
C LYS A 31 -23.47 14.48 0.87
N GLY A 32 -22.84 14.34 2.03
CA GLY A 32 -22.62 13.05 2.69
C GLY A 32 -23.93 12.31 2.91
N ILE A 33 -24.96 12.95 3.48
CA ILE A 33 -26.27 12.35 3.74
C ILE A 33 -26.97 11.93 2.43
N ILE A 34 -26.88 12.74 1.37
CA ILE A 34 -27.53 12.44 0.08
C ILE A 34 -26.85 11.27 -0.63
N PHE A 35 -25.51 11.24 -0.69
CA PHE A 35 -24.77 10.25 -1.47
C PHE A 35 -24.42 8.98 -0.68
N CYS A 36 -24.37 9.04 0.66
CA CYS A 36 -24.03 7.91 1.51
C CYS A 36 -24.92 6.68 1.28
N PRO A 37 -26.27 6.78 1.23
CA PRO A 37 -27.12 5.60 0.99
C PRO A 37 -26.80 4.91 -0.33
N LEU A 38 -26.60 5.69 -1.40
CA LEU A 38 -26.30 5.15 -2.73
C LEU A 38 -24.91 4.48 -2.77
N VAL A 39 -23.88 5.16 -2.24
CA VAL A 39 -22.51 4.62 -2.20
C VAL A 39 -22.43 3.38 -1.31
N CYS A 40 -23.06 3.42 -0.14
CA CYS A 40 -23.14 2.29 0.77
C CYS A 40 -23.87 1.10 0.12
N LEU A 41 -24.95 1.34 -0.62
CA LEU A 41 -25.66 0.30 -1.36
C LEU A 41 -24.78 -0.34 -2.42
N ILE A 42 -24.07 0.45 -3.24
CA ILE A 42 -23.18 -0.06 -4.29
C ILE A 42 -22.09 -0.94 -3.69
N ILE A 43 -21.40 -0.47 -2.64
CA ILE A 43 -20.30 -1.21 -2.00
C ILE A 43 -20.83 -2.46 -1.31
N THR A 44 -21.91 -2.34 -0.52
CA THR A 44 -22.47 -3.47 0.23
C THR A 44 -22.98 -4.55 -0.69
N VAL A 45 -23.82 -4.20 -1.67
CA VAL A 45 -24.39 -5.18 -2.61
C VAL A 45 -23.31 -5.76 -3.51
N GLY A 46 -22.44 -4.91 -4.05
CA GLY A 46 -21.35 -5.33 -4.93
C GLY A 46 -20.40 -6.30 -4.26
N ASN A 47 -19.86 -5.94 -3.09
CA ASN A 47 -18.94 -6.82 -2.36
C ASN A 47 -19.66 -8.08 -1.86
N SER A 48 -20.87 -7.97 -1.32
CA SER A 48 -21.61 -9.15 -0.84
C SER A 48 -21.91 -10.13 -1.98
N ALA A 49 -22.28 -9.64 -3.17
CA ALA A 49 -22.49 -10.48 -4.34
C ALA A 49 -21.20 -11.20 -4.78
N ILE A 50 -20.05 -10.49 -4.77
CA ILE A 50 -18.74 -11.08 -5.07
C ILE A 50 -18.39 -12.16 -4.05
N VAL A 51 -18.52 -11.87 -2.75
CA VAL A 51 -18.18 -12.83 -1.68
C VAL A 51 -19.08 -14.05 -1.77
N LEU A 52 -20.40 -13.87 -1.78
CA LEU A 52 -21.35 -14.99 -1.83
C LEU A 52 -21.19 -15.82 -3.09
N GLY A 53 -20.98 -15.18 -4.25
CA GLY A 53 -20.79 -15.87 -5.52
C GLY A 53 -19.47 -16.66 -5.58
N LEU A 54 -18.38 -16.13 -5.02
CA LEU A 54 -17.08 -16.80 -5.02
C LEU A 54 -16.86 -17.72 -3.81
N TRP A 55 -17.72 -17.67 -2.79
CA TRP A 55 -17.54 -18.41 -1.55
C TRP A 55 -17.42 -19.94 -1.75
N PRO A 56 -18.28 -20.61 -2.54
CA PRO A 56 -18.10 -22.04 -2.82
C PRO A 56 -16.77 -22.36 -3.51
N PHE A 57 -16.34 -21.48 -4.43
CA PHE A 57 -15.06 -21.61 -5.11
C PHE A 57 -13.89 -21.43 -4.13
N HIS A 58 -13.93 -20.42 -3.24
CA HIS A 58 -12.91 -20.21 -2.21
C HIS A 58 -12.84 -21.37 -1.22
N ILE A 59 -13.98 -21.92 -0.78
CA ILE A 59 -14.02 -23.12 0.07
C ILE A 59 -13.28 -24.25 -0.65
N PHE A 60 -13.74 -24.64 -1.84
CA PHE A 60 -13.16 -25.74 -2.59
C PHE A 60 -11.67 -25.54 -2.87
N TRP A 61 -11.29 -24.35 -3.34
CA TRP A 61 -9.92 -24.03 -3.70
C TRP A 61 -8.98 -23.99 -2.48
N THR A 62 -9.45 -23.54 -1.32
CA THR A 62 -8.66 -23.58 -0.08
C THR A 62 -8.38 -25.02 0.34
N TYR A 63 -9.43 -25.84 0.42
CA TYR A 63 -9.30 -27.26 0.80
C TYR A 63 -8.36 -27.99 -0.16
N TYR A 64 -8.58 -27.82 -1.46
CA TYR A 64 -7.74 -28.39 -2.50
C TYR A 64 -6.27 -27.96 -2.34
N SER A 65 -6.02 -26.67 -2.08
CA SER A 65 -4.67 -26.13 -1.94
C SER A 65 -3.94 -26.67 -0.72
N ILE A 66 -4.62 -26.78 0.43
CA ILE A 66 -4.02 -27.34 1.66
C ILE A 66 -3.68 -28.82 1.48
N ILE A 67 -4.57 -29.59 0.85
CA ILE A 67 -4.33 -31.02 0.60
C ILE A 67 -3.13 -31.21 -0.34
N ARG A 68 -3.02 -30.39 -1.39
CA ARG A 68 -1.90 -30.46 -2.36
C ARG A 68 -0.63 -29.78 -1.91
N ALA A 69 -0.67 -28.96 -0.85
CA ALA A 69 0.52 -28.28 -0.34
C ALA A 69 1.62 -29.29 0.00
N LYS A 70 2.78 -29.10 -0.63
CA LYS A 70 3.97 -29.95 -0.41
C LYS A 70 4.71 -29.59 0.88
N GLN A 71 4.44 -28.41 1.43
CA GLN A 71 5.07 -27.92 2.65
C GLN A 71 4.49 -28.54 3.92
N PHE A 72 3.26 -29.04 3.89
CA PHE A 72 2.56 -29.50 5.08
C PHE A 72 2.63 -31.02 5.22
N GLY A 73 2.91 -31.48 6.44
CA GLY A 73 2.85 -32.89 6.79
C GLY A 73 1.40 -33.38 7.01
N PRO A 74 1.17 -34.70 7.07
CA PRO A 74 -0.17 -35.28 7.13
C PRO A 74 -0.99 -34.82 8.34
N GLY A 75 -0.38 -34.72 9.52
CA GLY A 75 -1.07 -34.32 10.75
C GLY A 75 -1.52 -32.86 10.68
N LEU A 76 -0.64 -31.97 10.24
CA LEU A 76 -0.95 -30.55 10.01
C LEU A 76 -2.09 -30.37 8.98
N LYS A 77 -2.11 -31.16 7.90
CA LYS A 77 -3.20 -31.10 6.90
C LYS A 77 -4.56 -31.44 7.50
N ILE A 78 -4.63 -32.49 8.32
CA ILE A 78 -5.87 -32.91 8.99
C ILE A 78 -6.36 -31.80 9.92
N VAL A 79 -5.47 -31.26 10.76
CA VAL A 79 -5.80 -30.17 11.68
C VAL A 79 -6.28 -28.94 10.93
N LEU A 80 -5.56 -28.52 9.89
CA LEU A 80 -5.97 -27.37 9.07
C LEU A 80 -7.35 -27.61 8.45
N CYS A 81 -7.59 -28.76 7.82
CA CYS A 81 -8.89 -29.08 7.23
C CYS A 81 -10.04 -29.09 8.25
N LEU A 82 -9.78 -29.52 9.49
CA LEU A 82 -10.76 -29.53 10.58
C LEU A 82 -11.11 -28.11 11.05
N PHE A 83 -10.12 -27.24 11.21
CA PHE A 83 -10.33 -25.87 11.70
C PHE A 83 -10.67 -24.86 10.60
N LEU A 84 -10.44 -25.20 9.32
CA LEU A 84 -10.68 -24.31 8.18
C LEU A 84 -12.12 -23.77 8.03
N PRO A 85 -13.20 -24.46 8.43
CA PRO A 85 -14.54 -23.89 8.38
C PRO A 85 -14.67 -22.57 9.16
N VAL A 86 -13.98 -22.45 10.30
CA VAL A 86 -14.05 -21.26 11.16
C VAL A 86 -13.58 -19.98 10.43
N PRO A 87 -12.34 -19.89 9.91
CA PRO A 87 -11.91 -18.70 9.17
C PRO A 87 -12.69 -18.48 7.88
N LEU A 88 -13.22 -19.53 7.22
CA LEU A 88 -14.05 -19.36 6.01
C LEU A 88 -15.41 -18.71 6.31
N ILE A 89 -16.03 -19.05 7.45
CA ILE A 89 -17.28 -18.42 7.91
C ILE A 89 -16.99 -17.00 8.42
N LEU A 90 -15.94 -16.82 9.22
CA LEU A 90 -15.53 -15.51 9.71
C LEU A 90 -15.20 -14.56 8.56
N TRP A 91 -14.51 -15.05 7.52
CA TRP A 91 -14.23 -14.26 6.31
C TRP A 91 -15.51 -13.72 5.67
N LEU A 92 -16.56 -14.53 5.56
CA LEU A 92 -17.86 -14.10 5.03
C LEU A 92 -18.48 -13.00 5.91
N VAL A 93 -18.54 -13.24 7.23
CA VAL A 93 -19.13 -12.29 8.19
C VAL A 93 -18.38 -10.96 8.18
N PHE A 94 -17.05 -10.99 8.30
CA PHE A 94 -16.22 -9.79 8.29
C PHE A 94 -16.28 -9.05 6.96
N SER A 95 -16.37 -9.76 5.83
CA SER A 95 -16.49 -9.11 4.53
C SER A 95 -17.82 -8.36 4.38
N ILE A 96 -18.93 -8.92 4.86
CA ILE A 96 -20.25 -8.27 4.81
C ILE A 96 -20.29 -7.08 5.78
N ILE A 97 -19.93 -7.27 7.05
CA ILE A 97 -19.92 -6.21 8.06
C ILE A 97 -18.95 -5.08 7.66
N GLY A 98 -17.77 -5.45 7.16
CA GLY A 98 -16.77 -4.51 6.67
C GLY A 98 -17.25 -3.73 5.44
N SER A 99 -18.03 -4.35 4.55
CA SER A 99 -18.60 -3.67 3.39
C SER A 99 -19.70 -2.67 3.76
N ILE A 100 -20.55 -3.02 4.74
CA ILE A 100 -21.59 -2.11 5.26
C ILE A 100 -20.92 -0.92 5.96
N THR A 101 -20.04 -1.21 6.91
CA THR A 101 -19.39 -0.18 7.74
C THR A 101 -18.47 0.70 6.89
N GLY A 102 -17.66 0.08 6.04
CA GLY A 102 -16.77 0.78 5.12
C GLY A 102 -17.54 1.56 4.05
N GLY A 103 -18.65 1.02 3.55
CA GLY A 103 -19.53 1.70 2.60
C GLY A 103 -20.19 2.94 3.19
N ALA A 104 -20.68 2.86 4.43
CA ALA A 104 -21.24 4.00 5.15
C ALA A 104 -20.18 5.06 5.47
N LEU A 105 -19.02 4.64 6.01
CA LEU A 105 -17.92 5.54 6.35
C LEU A 105 -17.39 6.26 5.11
N TYR A 106 -17.13 5.52 4.03
CA TYR A 106 -16.65 6.09 2.76
C TYR A 106 -17.72 6.98 2.12
N GLY A 107 -18.97 6.52 2.07
CA GLY A 107 -20.08 7.26 1.47
C GLY A 107 -20.38 8.59 2.17
N PHE A 108 -20.18 8.67 3.49
CA PHE A 108 -20.36 9.89 4.25
C PHE A 108 -19.11 10.80 4.22
N LEU A 109 -17.93 10.24 4.50
CA LEU A 109 -16.71 11.04 4.65
C LEU A 109 -16.10 11.50 3.31
N SER A 110 -16.21 10.72 2.23
CA SER A 110 -15.63 11.10 0.93
C SER A 110 -16.20 12.42 0.39
N PRO A 111 -17.53 12.63 0.37
CA PRO A 111 -18.10 13.92 -0.02
C PRO A 111 -17.76 15.07 0.94
N VAL A 112 -17.63 14.79 2.25
CA VAL A 112 -17.24 15.78 3.25
C VAL A 112 -15.81 16.25 2.96
N PHE A 113 -14.84 15.34 2.90
CA PHE A 113 -13.44 15.68 2.61
C PHE A 113 -13.28 16.39 1.27
N ALA A 114 -13.96 15.95 0.21
CA ALA A 114 -13.91 16.62 -1.09
C ALA A 114 -14.41 18.08 -1.05
N THR A 115 -15.31 18.42 -0.14
CA THR A 115 -15.80 19.79 0.05
C THR A 115 -14.72 20.67 0.70
N PHE A 116 -13.95 20.11 1.63
CA PHE A 116 -12.82 20.78 2.26
C PHE A 116 -11.59 20.87 1.34
N ASP A 117 -11.30 19.81 0.56
CA ASP A 117 -10.24 19.76 -0.45
C ASP A 117 -10.43 20.82 -1.55
N ALA A 118 -11.69 21.08 -1.95
CA ALA A 118 -11.99 22.09 -2.96
C ALA A 118 -11.54 23.50 -2.56
N VAL A 119 -11.55 23.82 -1.27
CA VAL A 119 -11.08 25.10 -0.72
C VAL A 119 -9.58 25.05 -0.43
N GLY A 120 -9.07 23.90 0.01
CA GLY A 120 -7.65 23.75 0.33
C GLY A 120 -6.72 23.80 -0.89
N GLU A 121 -7.13 23.26 -2.04
CA GLU A 121 -6.27 23.18 -3.22
C GLU A 121 -6.17 24.49 -4.03
N GLY A 122 -6.84 25.59 -3.62
CA GLY A 122 -6.77 26.88 -4.31
C GLY A 122 -7.26 26.83 -5.78
N LYS A 123 -8.26 25.99 -6.07
CA LYS A 123 -8.79 25.79 -7.43
C LYS A 123 -9.53 27.03 -7.95
N THR A 124 -9.45 27.28 -9.26
CA THR A 124 -10.29 28.30 -9.92
C THR A 124 -11.78 27.96 -9.76
N ASN A 125 -12.59 28.91 -9.28
CA ASN A 125 -14.01 28.71 -8.92
C ASN A 125 -14.24 27.75 -7.73
N GLU A 126 -13.61 28.03 -6.60
CA GLU A 126 -13.69 27.26 -5.34
C GLU A 126 -15.13 26.86 -4.96
N LEU A 127 -16.08 27.81 -5.03
CA LEU A 127 -17.49 27.56 -4.69
C LEU A 127 -18.13 26.47 -5.58
N TYR A 128 -17.90 26.52 -6.90
CA TYR A 128 -18.43 25.50 -7.81
C TYR A 128 -17.87 24.12 -7.47
N HIS A 129 -16.57 24.04 -7.20
CA HIS A 129 -15.91 22.80 -6.80
C HIS A 129 -16.39 22.29 -5.45
N CYS A 130 -16.72 23.15 -4.49
CA CYS A 130 -17.33 22.75 -3.22
C CYS A 130 -18.67 22.01 -3.42
N PHE A 131 -19.50 22.43 -4.40
CA PHE A 131 -20.76 21.77 -4.69
C PHE A 131 -20.58 20.48 -5.51
N VAL A 132 -19.68 20.48 -6.49
CA VAL A 132 -19.58 19.42 -7.49
C VAL A 132 -18.59 18.32 -7.11
N ASP A 133 -17.44 18.65 -6.54
CA ASP A 133 -16.40 17.67 -6.21
C ASP A 133 -16.91 16.70 -5.12
N GLY A 134 -16.59 15.42 -5.22
CA GLY A 134 -17.05 14.40 -4.27
C GLY A 134 -18.50 13.93 -4.43
N THR A 135 -19.25 14.41 -5.44
CA THR A 135 -20.61 13.89 -5.74
C THR A 135 -20.54 12.62 -6.61
N TRP A 136 -20.67 12.74 -7.92
CA TRP A 136 -20.59 11.63 -8.89
C TRP A 136 -19.22 10.93 -8.88
N ASP A 137 -18.16 11.65 -8.48
CA ASP A 137 -16.83 11.07 -8.28
C ASP A 137 -16.82 10.01 -7.16
N SER A 138 -17.50 10.25 -6.04
CA SER A 138 -17.64 9.26 -4.96
C SER A 138 -18.40 8.01 -5.44
N VAL A 139 -19.43 8.18 -6.27
CA VAL A 139 -20.17 7.06 -6.87
C VAL A 139 -19.26 6.27 -7.82
N LYS A 140 -18.54 6.92 -8.74
CA LYS A 140 -17.58 6.25 -9.63
C LYS A 140 -16.50 5.50 -8.85
N LYS A 141 -15.93 6.13 -7.82
CA LYS A 141 -14.91 5.52 -6.96
C LYS A 141 -15.47 4.33 -6.19
N SER A 142 -16.73 4.36 -5.76
CA SER A 142 -17.38 3.20 -5.14
C SER A 142 -17.44 1.98 -6.06
N CYS A 143 -17.72 2.16 -7.35
CA CYS A 143 -17.64 1.08 -8.34
C CYS A 143 -16.20 0.57 -8.53
N ILE A 144 -15.20 1.47 -8.45
CA ILE A 144 -13.79 1.07 -8.49
C ILE A 144 -13.43 0.24 -7.25
N ILE A 145 -13.90 0.61 -6.07
CA ILE A 145 -13.69 -0.14 -4.82
C ILE A 145 -14.25 -1.56 -4.96
N VAL A 146 -15.48 -1.71 -5.46
CA VAL A 146 -16.10 -3.04 -5.68
C VAL A 146 -15.30 -3.85 -6.69
N ARG A 147 -14.86 -3.24 -7.79
CA ARG A 147 -14.02 -3.91 -8.79
C ARG A 147 -12.68 -4.35 -8.19
N ASP A 148 -12.03 -3.49 -7.43
CA ASP A 148 -10.73 -3.76 -6.83
C ASP A 148 -10.84 -4.88 -5.79
N PHE A 149 -11.94 -4.93 -5.02
CA PHE A 149 -12.27 -6.05 -4.15
C PHE A 149 -12.49 -7.35 -4.94
N GLY A 150 -13.21 -7.29 -6.05
CA GLY A 150 -13.39 -8.42 -6.98
C GLY A 150 -12.06 -8.95 -7.54
N ASP A 151 -11.17 -8.05 -7.94
CA ASP A 151 -9.82 -8.40 -8.41
C ASP A 151 -9.03 -9.13 -7.31
N VAL A 152 -9.11 -8.68 -6.06
CA VAL A 152 -8.48 -9.38 -4.92
C VAL A 152 -9.06 -10.78 -4.74
N CYS A 153 -10.39 -10.91 -4.69
CA CYS A 153 -11.07 -12.19 -4.46
C CYS A 153 -10.86 -13.20 -5.60
N TYR A 154 -10.83 -12.74 -6.84
CA TYR A 154 -10.70 -13.65 -7.99
C TYR A 154 -9.24 -13.96 -8.32
N HIS A 155 -8.35 -12.98 -8.23
CA HIS A 155 -6.98 -13.11 -8.72
C HIS A 155 -5.94 -13.22 -7.63
N SER A 156 -5.92 -12.29 -6.69
CA SER A 156 -4.88 -12.25 -5.65
C SER A 156 -5.01 -13.47 -4.75
N TYR A 157 -6.24 -13.80 -4.34
CA TYR A 157 -6.56 -15.00 -3.58
C TYR A 157 -6.10 -16.29 -4.29
N SER A 158 -6.45 -16.44 -5.58
CA SER A 158 -6.05 -17.62 -6.36
C SER A 158 -4.52 -17.73 -6.48
N SER A 159 -3.83 -16.60 -6.66
CA SER A 159 -2.36 -16.54 -6.68
C SER A 159 -1.74 -17.00 -5.35
N TYR A 160 -2.29 -16.59 -4.21
CA TYR A 160 -1.80 -17.05 -2.90
C TYR A 160 -1.99 -18.55 -2.72
N MET A 161 -3.15 -19.07 -3.12
CA MET A 161 -3.47 -20.49 -3.03
C MET A 161 -2.58 -21.34 -3.97
N HIS A 162 -2.25 -20.81 -5.15
CA HIS A 162 -1.30 -21.47 -6.06
C HIS A 162 0.12 -21.51 -5.48
N ASP A 163 0.58 -20.42 -4.87
CA ASP A 163 1.87 -20.37 -4.19
C ASP A 163 1.95 -21.40 -3.04
N LEU A 164 0.88 -21.51 -2.25
CA LEU A 164 0.77 -22.50 -1.18
C LEU A 164 0.97 -23.94 -1.69
N GLN A 165 0.45 -24.24 -2.89
CA GLN A 165 0.62 -25.55 -3.53
C GLN A 165 2.05 -25.77 -4.04
N GLY A 166 2.64 -24.74 -4.66
CA GLY A 166 3.89 -24.84 -5.41
C GLY A 166 5.17 -24.69 -4.59
N GLN A 167 5.13 -23.98 -3.46
CA GLN A 167 6.33 -23.77 -2.67
C GLN A 167 6.82 -25.09 -2.04
N GLN A 168 8.10 -25.39 -2.22
CA GLN A 168 8.75 -26.55 -1.62
C GLN A 168 9.67 -26.07 -0.49
N PRO A 169 9.71 -26.75 0.67
CA PRO A 169 10.62 -26.34 1.74
C PRO A 169 12.08 -26.47 1.28
N PRO A 170 12.95 -25.50 1.60
CA PRO A 170 14.35 -25.51 1.18
C PRO A 170 15.10 -26.77 1.64
N ASP A 171 14.74 -27.30 2.81
CA ASP A 171 15.38 -28.48 3.41
C ASP A 171 14.61 -29.78 3.15
N ARG A 172 13.58 -29.77 2.26
CA ARG A 172 12.62 -30.88 2.03
C ARG A 172 11.87 -31.40 3.28
N LYS A 173 12.12 -30.86 4.47
CA LYS A 173 11.35 -31.15 5.68
C LYS A 173 10.02 -30.43 5.62
N TYR A 174 8.93 -31.20 5.72
CA TYR A 174 7.59 -30.65 5.84
C TYR A 174 7.37 -30.07 7.24
N TYR A 175 6.49 -29.06 7.32
CA TYR A 175 6.01 -28.53 8.58
C TYR A 175 4.98 -29.51 9.18
N GLU A 176 5.24 -29.95 10.40
CA GLU A 176 4.37 -30.89 11.13
C GLU A 176 3.96 -30.28 12.49
N ILE A 177 2.78 -30.68 12.98
CA ILE A 177 2.24 -30.19 14.24
C ILE A 177 2.35 -31.25 15.35
N ARG A 178 2.69 -30.82 16.57
CA ARG A 178 2.73 -31.64 17.78
C ARG A 178 1.32 -31.76 18.37
N LEU A 179 0.58 -32.77 17.94
CA LEU A 179 -0.83 -32.98 18.32
C LEU A 179 -1.06 -33.02 19.84
N LEU A 180 -0.08 -33.50 20.63
CA LEU A 180 -0.18 -33.60 22.08
C LEU A 180 -0.45 -32.24 22.77
N TYR A 181 0.14 -31.15 22.27
CA TYR A 181 0.03 -29.83 22.87
C TYR A 181 -1.15 -29.01 22.31
N LEU A 182 -1.85 -29.53 21.29
CA LEU A 182 -2.94 -28.83 20.62
C LEU A 182 -4.16 -28.62 21.53
N PRO A 183 -4.65 -29.61 22.33
CA PRO A 183 -5.77 -29.37 23.23
C PRO A 183 -5.49 -28.29 24.27
N GLY A 184 -4.30 -28.31 24.87
CA GLY A 184 -3.87 -27.29 25.83
C GLY A 184 -3.77 -25.90 25.21
N ALA A 185 -3.31 -25.80 23.96
CA ALA A 185 -3.28 -24.55 23.22
C ALA A 185 -4.68 -24.00 22.93
N ILE A 186 -5.64 -24.85 22.55
CA ILE A 186 -7.03 -24.45 22.30
C ILE A 186 -7.68 -23.93 23.58
N ILE A 187 -7.53 -24.64 24.70
CA ILE A 187 -8.07 -24.23 26.00
C ILE A 187 -7.46 -22.89 26.44
N ALA A 188 -6.14 -22.74 26.36
CA ALA A 188 -5.46 -21.50 26.72
C ALA A 188 -5.87 -20.33 25.82
N GLY A 189 -6.01 -20.55 24.51
CA GLY A 189 -6.48 -19.51 23.58
C GLY A 189 -7.90 -19.06 23.88
N PHE A 190 -8.81 -19.99 24.18
CA PHE A 190 -10.18 -19.66 24.57
C PHE A 190 -10.22 -18.91 25.91
N LEU A 191 -9.47 -19.37 26.91
CA LEU A 191 -9.36 -18.70 28.20
C LEU A 191 -8.78 -17.29 28.06
N GLY A 192 -7.73 -17.13 27.25
CA GLY A 192 -7.11 -15.84 26.98
C GLY A 192 -8.08 -14.87 26.30
N PHE A 193 -8.82 -15.33 25.28
CA PHE A 193 -9.89 -14.53 24.68
C PHE A 193 -10.96 -14.10 25.71
N MET A 194 -11.44 -15.04 26.54
CA MET A 194 -12.47 -14.76 27.55
C MET A 194 -12.06 -13.74 28.61
N LEU A 195 -10.76 -13.68 28.95
CA LEU A 195 -10.24 -12.77 29.97
C LEU A 195 -9.77 -11.44 29.38
N ASP A 196 -9.05 -11.49 28.25
CA ASP A 196 -8.49 -10.28 27.62
C ASP A 196 -9.60 -9.40 27.05
N PHE A 197 -10.64 -9.98 26.45
CA PHE A 197 -11.73 -9.20 25.87
C PHE A 197 -12.38 -8.21 26.85
N PRO A 198 -12.92 -8.64 28.01
CA PRO A 198 -13.51 -7.70 28.95
C PRO A 198 -12.49 -6.75 29.57
N LEU A 199 -11.29 -7.23 29.93
CA LEU A 199 -10.33 -6.41 30.66
C LEU A 199 -9.68 -5.33 29.77
N ILE A 200 -9.24 -5.69 28.57
CA ILE A 200 -8.67 -4.72 27.62
C ILE A 200 -9.74 -3.71 27.18
N SER A 201 -10.98 -4.17 26.97
CA SER A 201 -12.10 -3.26 26.68
C SER A 201 -12.34 -2.27 27.82
N LEU A 202 -12.27 -2.73 29.09
CA LEU A 202 -12.40 -1.86 30.25
C LEU A 202 -11.26 -0.84 30.33
N ILE A 203 -10.00 -1.27 30.14
CA ILE A 203 -8.84 -0.37 30.11
C ILE A 203 -9.00 0.68 29.01
N ALA A 204 -9.39 0.27 27.80
CA ALA A 204 -9.63 1.16 26.67
C ALA A 204 -10.73 2.19 26.98
N LEU A 205 -11.85 1.75 27.59
CA LEU A 205 -12.94 2.62 28.00
C LEU A 205 -12.49 3.63 29.06
N CYS A 206 -11.74 3.20 30.08
CA CYS A 206 -11.21 4.07 31.13
C CYS A 206 -10.22 5.11 30.60
N LYS A 207 -9.41 4.76 29.59
CA LYS A 207 -8.43 5.66 28.96
C LYS A 207 -9.03 6.54 27.87
N SER A 208 -10.22 6.20 27.35
CA SER A 208 -10.87 6.94 26.27
C SER A 208 -11.14 8.42 26.58
N PRO A 209 -11.54 8.84 27.81
CA PRO A 209 -11.72 10.26 28.13
C PRO A 209 -10.37 10.99 28.10
N TYR A 210 -9.29 10.35 28.56
CA TYR A 210 -7.95 10.92 28.55
C TYR A 210 -7.47 11.14 27.11
N MET A 211 -7.69 10.16 26.22
CA MET A 211 -7.43 10.28 24.78
C MET A 211 -8.24 11.41 24.13
N LEU A 212 -9.51 11.55 24.51
CA LEU A 212 -10.39 12.60 24.02
C LEU A 212 -9.87 13.99 24.40
N PHE A 213 -9.70 14.25 25.70
CA PHE A 213 -9.28 15.56 26.20
C PHE A 213 -7.87 15.92 25.77
N LYS A 214 -6.92 14.97 25.84
CA LYS A 214 -5.53 15.22 25.43
C LYS A 214 -5.42 15.46 23.93
N GLY A 215 -6.13 14.68 23.12
CA GLY A 215 -6.14 14.86 21.67
C GLY A 215 -6.79 16.18 21.27
N TRP A 216 -7.91 16.56 21.89
CA TRP A 216 -8.49 17.89 21.70
C TRP A 216 -7.53 19.00 22.13
N HIS A 217 -6.95 18.91 23.32
CA HIS A 217 -5.98 19.90 23.79
C HIS A 217 -4.85 20.09 22.78
N ARG A 218 -4.28 18.99 22.27
CA ARG A 218 -3.25 19.03 21.22
C ARG A 218 -3.76 19.65 19.92
N LEU A 219 -4.91 19.24 19.41
CA LEU A 219 -5.48 19.78 18.16
C LEU A 219 -5.85 21.28 18.30
N PHE A 220 -6.33 21.71 19.46
CA PHE A 220 -6.57 23.12 19.75
C PHE A 220 -5.26 23.91 19.86
N HIS A 221 -4.23 23.32 20.48
CA HIS A 221 -2.90 23.91 20.50
C HIS A 221 -2.28 24.02 19.11
N ASP A 222 -2.45 23.02 18.25
CA ASP A 222 -1.97 23.05 16.86
C ASP A 222 -2.76 24.08 16.02
N LEU A 223 -4.01 24.38 16.40
CA LEU A 223 -4.83 25.43 15.75
C LEU A 223 -4.44 26.85 16.22
N ILE A 224 -4.07 27.03 17.49
CA ILE A 224 -3.79 28.33 18.12
C ILE A 224 -2.29 28.69 18.05
N GLY A 225 -1.43 27.72 18.34
CA GLY A 225 0.03 27.80 18.25
C GLY A 225 0.45 27.55 16.82
N ARG A 226 0.78 28.63 16.10
CA ARG A 226 1.17 28.60 14.69
C ARG A 226 2.59 28.05 14.48
N GLU A 227 2.92 26.91 15.11
CA GLU A 227 4.19 26.19 15.01
C GLU A 227 3.92 24.71 14.68
N GLY A 228 3.55 24.46 13.42
CA GLY A 228 3.38 23.11 12.87
C GLY A 228 3.31 23.16 11.34
N PRO A 229 3.38 22.01 10.64
CA PRO A 229 3.46 21.91 9.16
C PRO A 229 2.23 22.45 8.40
N PHE A 230 1.30 23.12 9.08
CA PHE A 230 0.08 23.74 8.59
C PHE A 230 0.18 25.27 8.57
N LEU A 231 1.32 25.80 8.14
CA LEU A 231 1.61 27.25 8.11
C LEU A 231 0.82 28.01 7.04
N GLU A 232 0.19 27.31 6.09
CA GLU A 232 -0.62 27.92 5.03
C GLU A 232 -2.10 28.04 5.45
N THR A 233 -2.71 29.19 5.15
CA THR A 233 -4.14 29.50 5.39
C THR A 233 -5.12 28.46 4.84
N ILE A 234 -4.63 27.60 3.94
CA ILE A 234 -5.26 26.44 3.32
C ILE A 234 -5.64 25.34 4.32
N CYS A 235 -4.92 25.21 5.44
CA CYS A 235 -5.03 24.05 6.33
C CYS A 235 -6.01 24.24 7.50
N VAL A 236 -6.49 25.46 7.73
CA VAL A 236 -7.42 25.79 8.84
C VAL A 236 -8.75 25.00 8.76
N PRO A 237 -9.38 24.84 7.58
CA PRO A 237 -10.57 23.99 7.45
C PRO A 237 -10.31 22.52 7.84
N PHE A 238 -9.13 21.98 7.53
CA PHE A 238 -8.78 20.60 7.87
C PHE A 238 -8.53 20.40 9.36
N ALA A 239 -7.86 21.36 10.01
CA ALA A 239 -7.65 21.34 11.46
C ALA A 239 -8.99 21.38 12.21
N GLY A 240 -9.93 22.24 11.78
CA GLY A 240 -11.29 22.28 12.32
C GLY A 240 -12.05 20.96 12.14
N LEU A 241 -11.94 20.34 10.96
CA LEU A 241 -12.55 19.04 10.69
C LEU A 241 -11.94 17.93 11.55
N ALA A 242 -10.62 17.93 11.76
CA ALA A 242 -9.93 16.97 12.62
C ALA A 242 -10.39 17.08 14.09
N ILE A 243 -10.56 18.30 14.61
CA ILE A 243 -11.10 18.53 15.97
C ILE A 243 -12.51 17.92 16.11
N LEU A 244 -13.37 18.12 15.10
CA LEU A 244 -14.73 17.61 15.09
C LEU A 244 -14.80 16.08 14.96
N LEU A 245 -13.92 15.49 14.16
CA LEU A 245 -13.86 14.04 13.93
C LEU A 245 -13.10 13.29 15.02
N TRP A 246 -12.36 13.98 15.89
CA TRP A 246 -11.57 13.37 16.95
C TRP A 246 -12.38 12.42 17.87
N PRO A 247 -13.60 12.76 18.35
CA PRO A 247 -14.40 11.84 19.15
C PRO A 247 -14.72 10.53 18.41
N LEU A 248 -14.96 10.59 17.10
CA LEU A 248 -15.18 9.40 16.28
C LEU A 248 -13.91 8.55 16.20
N ALA A 249 -12.73 9.18 16.11
CA ALA A 249 -11.45 8.49 16.16
C ALA A 249 -11.23 7.78 17.51
N VAL A 250 -11.62 8.41 18.63
CA VAL A 250 -11.55 7.80 19.97
C VAL A 250 -12.48 6.58 20.06
N VAL A 251 -13.73 6.70 19.59
CA VAL A 251 -14.67 5.56 19.53
C VAL A 251 -14.08 4.43 18.66
N GLY A 252 -13.51 4.77 17.50
CA GLY A 252 -12.82 3.82 16.63
C GLY A 252 -11.64 3.13 17.31
N ALA A 253 -10.85 3.85 18.11
CA ALA A 253 -9.73 3.29 18.86
C ALA A 253 -10.19 2.32 19.97
N VAL A 254 -11.29 2.64 20.67
CA VAL A 254 -11.91 1.74 21.65
C VAL A 254 -12.41 0.47 20.97
N LEU A 255 -13.23 0.60 19.91
CA LEU A 255 -13.73 -0.55 19.14
C LEU A 255 -12.59 -1.39 18.57
N GLY A 256 -11.55 -0.75 18.04
CA GLY A 256 -10.34 -1.42 17.54
C GLY A 256 -9.62 -2.19 18.65
N SER A 257 -9.57 -1.65 19.87
CA SER A 257 -9.01 -2.33 21.04
C SER A 257 -9.85 -3.53 21.47
N MET A 258 -11.18 -3.40 21.43
CA MET A 258 -12.09 -4.52 21.71
C MET A 258 -11.87 -5.67 20.71
N VAL A 259 -11.74 -5.36 19.41
CA VAL A 259 -11.49 -6.39 18.39
C VAL A 259 -10.10 -6.99 18.52
N SER A 260 -9.07 -6.17 18.76
CA SER A 260 -7.68 -6.64 18.87
C SER A 260 -7.45 -7.52 20.12
N SER A 261 -8.17 -7.26 21.21
CA SER A 261 -8.11 -8.05 22.44
C SER A 261 -8.43 -9.53 22.21
N ILE A 262 -9.31 -9.84 21.25
CA ILE A 262 -9.67 -11.22 20.88
C ILE A 262 -8.44 -11.96 20.37
N VAL A 263 -7.71 -11.33 19.45
CA VAL A 263 -6.52 -11.90 18.82
C VAL A 263 -5.36 -11.95 19.81
N LEU A 264 -5.20 -10.90 20.62
CA LEU A 264 -4.16 -10.84 21.65
C LEU A 264 -4.38 -11.96 22.68
N GLY A 265 -5.59 -12.13 23.21
CA GLY A 265 -5.91 -13.19 24.16
C GLY A 265 -5.77 -14.59 23.56
N ALA A 266 -6.24 -14.79 22.32
CA ALA A 266 -6.10 -16.07 21.63
C ALA A 266 -4.62 -16.48 21.41
N TYR A 267 -3.69 -15.52 21.38
CA TYR A 267 -2.25 -15.78 21.26
C TYR A 267 -1.68 -16.57 22.46
N ALA A 268 -2.36 -16.60 23.60
CA ALA A 268 -2.01 -17.48 24.71
C ALA A 268 -1.88 -18.95 24.27
N GLY A 269 -2.74 -19.40 23.35
CA GLY A 269 -2.66 -20.74 22.78
C GLY A 269 -1.37 -20.98 21.99
N VAL A 270 -0.90 -19.96 21.25
CA VAL A 270 0.37 -20.02 20.52
C VAL A 270 1.54 -20.15 21.49
N VAL A 271 1.53 -19.41 22.60
CA VAL A 271 2.56 -19.49 23.64
C VAL A 271 2.61 -20.88 24.27
N VAL A 272 1.45 -21.45 24.64
CA VAL A 272 1.38 -22.83 25.16
C VAL A 272 1.98 -23.82 24.17
N TYR A 273 1.64 -23.67 22.89
CA TYR A 273 2.12 -24.56 21.85
C TYR A 273 3.62 -24.44 21.59
N GLN A 274 4.18 -23.21 21.62
CA GLN A 274 5.61 -22.95 21.43
C GLN A 274 6.42 -23.47 22.62
N GLU A 275 6.09 -23.00 23.83
CA GLU A 275 6.83 -23.29 25.06
C GLU A 275 6.56 -24.69 25.62
N SER A 276 5.56 -25.39 25.04
CA SER A 276 5.12 -26.72 25.45
C SER A 276 4.68 -26.78 26.92
N SER A 277 4.09 -25.69 27.42
CA SER A 277 3.69 -25.54 28.82
C SER A 277 2.46 -24.64 28.95
N PHE A 278 1.42 -25.16 29.61
CA PHE A 278 0.19 -24.41 29.86
C PHE A 278 0.40 -23.21 30.79
N TRP A 279 1.31 -23.34 31.75
CA TRP A 279 1.64 -22.28 32.70
C TRP A 279 2.13 -21.01 32.00
N PHE A 280 2.97 -21.16 30.97
CA PHE A 280 3.45 -20.01 30.20
C PHE A 280 2.33 -19.33 29.39
N GLY A 281 1.30 -20.07 28.97
CA GLY A 281 0.08 -19.48 28.42
C GLY A 281 -0.67 -18.60 29.42
N LEU A 282 -0.84 -19.08 30.66
CA LEU A 282 -1.46 -18.30 31.74
C LEU A 282 -0.63 -17.05 32.08
N CYS A 283 0.69 -17.20 32.17
CA CYS A 283 1.60 -16.06 32.34
C CYS A 283 1.48 -15.05 31.21
N TYR A 284 1.26 -15.50 29.96
CA TYR A 284 1.07 -14.61 28.83
C TYR A 284 -0.24 -13.83 28.91
N ILE A 285 -1.35 -14.46 29.33
CA ILE A 285 -2.63 -13.76 29.52
C ILE A 285 -2.45 -12.59 30.50
N VAL A 286 -1.78 -12.82 31.63
CA VAL A 286 -1.52 -11.74 32.58
C VAL A 286 -0.56 -10.69 32.00
N ALA A 287 0.47 -11.13 31.27
CA ALA A 287 1.42 -10.23 30.63
C ALA A 287 0.81 -9.42 29.46
N SER A 288 -0.23 -9.92 28.79
CA SER A 288 -0.88 -9.24 27.66
C SER A 288 -1.56 -7.95 28.14
N TRP A 289 -2.11 -7.96 29.36
CA TRP A 289 -2.68 -6.78 29.99
C TRP A 289 -1.63 -5.70 30.23
N ALA A 290 -0.46 -6.10 30.75
CA ALA A 290 0.65 -5.18 30.93
C ALA A 290 1.16 -4.62 29.59
N ILE A 291 1.23 -5.46 28.55
CA ILE A 291 1.66 -5.05 27.21
C ILE A 291 0.67 -4.05 26.59
N TYR A 292 -0.63 -4.31 26.69
CA TYR A 292 -1.65 -3.40 26.17
C TYR A 292 -1.69 -2.08 26.95
N ASP A 293 -1.59 -2.15 28.27
CA ASP A 293 -1.58 -0.98 29.14
C ASP A 293 -0.34 -0.10 28.91
N GLU A 294 0.85 -0.70 28.78
CA GLU A 294 2.10 -0.02 28.41
C GLU A 294 1.99 0.63 27.02
N TYR A 295 1.50 -0.12 26.02
CA TYR A 295 1.29 0.42 24.67
C TYR A 295 0.32 1.60 24.63
N SER A 296 -0.78 1.51 25.37
CA SER A 296 -1.76 2.60 25.45
C SER A 296 -1.24 3.78 26.28
N ASN A 297 -0.38 3.56 27.27
CA ASN A 297 0.33 4.64 27.97
C ASN A 297 1.25 5.40 27.01
N ASP A 298 2.02 4.69 26.19
CA ASP A 298 2.91 5.29 25.19
C ASP A 298 2.15 6.12 24.15
N ILE A 299 1.03 5.60 23.63
CA ILE A 299 0.18 6.35 22.68
C ILE A 299 -0.36 7.63 23.29
N LEU A 300 -0.68 7.58 24.58
CA LEU A 300 -1.27 8.68 25.32
C LEU A 300 -0.23 9.55 26.02
N ASP A 301 1.07 9.38 25.73
CA ASP A 301 2.23 9.90 26.49
C ASP A 301 1.94 10.03 28.00
N MET A 302 1.49 8.93 28.61
CA MET A 302 1.32 8.77 30.06
C MET A 302 2.62 8.20 30.67
N PRO A 303 2.79 8.21 32.01
CA PRO A 303 4.00 7.70 32.65
C PRO A 303 4.37 6.30 32.17
N GLU A 304 5.67 6.07 31.95
CA GLU A 304 6.19 4.79 31.47
C GLU A 304 5.87 3.65 32.44
N GLY A 305 5.52 2.49 31.86
CA GLY A 305 5.21 1.26 32.60
C GLY A 305 3.73 0.90 32.60
N SER A 306 3.40 -0.14 33.37
CA SER A 306 2.03 -0.64 33.52
C SER A 306 1.72 -0.92 34.99
N CYS A 307 0.45 -0.77 35.38
CA CYS A 307 -0.02 -1.19 36.69
C CYS A 307 -0.20 -2.72 36.82
N PHE A 308 -0.13 -3.45 35.71
CA PHE A 308 -0.26 -4.91 35.70
C PHE A 308 1.10 -5.60 35.82
N PRO A 309 1.16 -6.78 36.47
CA PRO A 309 2.38 -7.55 36.53
C PRO A 309 2.77 -8.05 35.13
N ARG A 310 4.08 -8.17 34.88
CA ARG A 310 4.63 -8.72 33.63
C ARG A 310 5.36 -10.05 33.87
N PRO A 311 4.64 -11.18 34.08
CA PRO A 311 5.26 -12.48 34.24
C PRO A 311 6.11 -12.88 33.04
N ARG A 312 7.18 -13.65 33.29
CA ARG A 312 7.97 -14.25 32.21
C ARG A 312 7.21 -15.42 31.62
N TYR A 313 6.72 -15.25 30.39
CA TYR A 313 5.95 -16.26 29.65
C TYR A 313 6.78 -17.01 28.59
N ARG A 314 8.10 -16.76 28.51
CA ARG A 314 9.03 -17.47 27.63
C ARG A 314 10.24 -17.95 28.41
N LYS A 315 10.79 -19.11 28.02
CA LYS A 315 12.08 -19.57 28.55
C LYS A 315 13.18 -18.62 28.09
N ALA A 316 14.15 -18.36 28.96
CA ALA A 316 15.31 -17.56 28.62
C ALA A 316 16.22 -18.36 27.67
N GLU A 317 15.99 -18.23 26.37
CA GLU A 317 16.93 -18.76 25.38
C GLU A 317 18.06 -17.75 25.14
N GLY A 318 19.30 -18.24 25.24
CA GLY A 318 20.50 -17.50 24.91
C GLY A 318 20.44 -16.96 23.48
N LYS A 319 20.98 -15.77 23.26
CA LYS A 319 21.09 -15.10 21.95
C LYS A 319 21.58 -16.08 20.86
N SER A 320 20.69 -16.53 19.99
CA SER A 320 21.07 -17.06 18.68
C SER A 320 20.04 -16.69 17.61
N THR A 321 20.51 -15.82 16.71
CA THR A 321 20.17 -15.71 15.28
C THR A 321 18.69 -15.66 14.87
N SER A 322 18.26 -14.42 14.61
CA SER A 322 17.38 -14.01 13.51
C SER A 322 16.15 -14.86 13.21
N ARG A 323 15.02 -14.55 13.86
CA ARG A 323 13.67 -14.63 13.25
C ARG A 323 12.65 -13.93 14.17
N ALA A 324 11.74 -13.21 13.52
CA ALA A 324 10.68 -12.32 14.02
C ALA A 324 11.11 -10.88 14.38
N PRO A 325 10.46 -9.85 13.81
CA PRO A 325 10.61 -8.48 14.28
C PRO A 325 9.97 -8.41 15.66
N SER A 326 10.80 -8.31 16.70
CA SER A 326 10.34 -7.84 17.99
C SER A 326 9.80 -6.41 17.78
N PHE A 327 8.51 -6.23 18.01
CA PHE A 327 7.83 -4.93 18.03
C PHE A 327 8.34 -3.95 19.12
N SER A 328 9.46 -4.25 19.78
CA SER A 328 9.94 -3.56 20.98
C SER A 328 11.20 -2.71 20.78
N LYS A 329 11.51 -2.28 19.56
CA LYS A 329 12.47 -1.19 19.34
C LYS A 329 11.95 -0.25 18.27
N ARG A 330 10.97 0.57 18.65
CA ARG A 330 10.81 1.88 18.03
C ARG A 330 12.04 2.65 18.45
N SER A 331 13.01 2.78 17.54
CA SER A 331 14.08 3.76 17.72
C SER A 331 13.39 5.08 18.05
N SER A 332 13.70 5.62 19.23
CA SER A 332 13.45 7.00 19.60
C SER A 332 13.50 7.87 18.35
N PHE A 333 12.41 8.55 18.03
CA PHE A 333 12.39 9.59 17.01
C PHE A 333 13.48 10.61 17.39
N GLN A 334 14.68 10.46 16.85
CA GLN A 334 15.62 11.56 16.79
C GLN A 334 14.96 12.59 15.87
N ARG A 335 14.51 13.68 16.50
CA ARG A 335 14.08 14.88 15.82
C ARG A 335 15.28 15.39 15.03
N ALA A 336 15.32 15.05 13.73
CA ALA A 336 16.26 15.63 12.79
C ALA A 336 15.70 16.99 12.38
N ASP A 337 16.20 18.04 13.04
CA ASP A 337 16.06 19.40 12.57
C ASP A 337 16.97 19.57 11.34
N SER A 338 16.42 19.27 10.15
CA SER A 338 17.00 19.74 8.91
C SER A 338 15.85 20.16 7.98
N LEU A 339 15.64 21.47 7.90
CA LEU A 339 14.74 22.13 6.96
C LEU A 339 15.25 21.93 5.52
N THR A 340 14.89 20.81 4.90
CA THR A 340 14.81 20.70 3.44
C THR A 340 13.35 20.78 3.02
N PRO A 341 13.00 21.57 1.99
CA PRO A 341 11.61 21.68 1.55
C PRO A 341 11.10 20.31 1.12
N LEU A 342 10.09 19.83 1.84
CA LEU A 342 9.48 18.52 1.69
C LEU A 342 8.74 18.48 0.34
N LEU A 343 9.35 17.88 -0.68
CA LEU A 343 8.62 17.53 -1.89
C LEU A 343 7.75 16.32 -1.55
N ASP A 344 6.47 16.56 -1.25
CA ASP A 344 5.52 15.49 -0.94
C ASP A 344 5.21 14.71 -2.24
N LEU A 345 5.98 13.65 -2.48
CA LEU A 345 5.86 12.85 -3.69
C LEU A 345 4.53 12.08 -3.63
N LYS A 346 3.67 12.30 -4.64
CA LYS A 346 2.41 11.54 -4.73
C LYS A 346 2.71 10.06 -4.97
N PRO A 347 2.06 9.12 -4.24
CA PRO A 347 2.24 7.67 -4.40
C PRO A 347 2.17 7.19 -5.86
N PHE A 348 1.26 7.79 -6.62
CA PHE A 348 1.04 7.51 -8.03
C PHE A 348 2.24 7.90 -8.91
N MET A 349 2.96 8.98 -8.61
CA MET A 349 4.09 9.43 -9.43
C MET A 349 5.29 8.48 -9.34
N VAL A 350 5.59 7.99 -8.14
CA VAL A 350 6.68 7.03 -7.92
C VAL A 350 6.38 5.71 -8.64
N LEU A 351 5.13 5.25 -8.55
CA LEU A 351 4.70 4.02 -9.19
C LEU A 351 4.63 4.16 -10.73
N ASP A 352 4.13 5.29 -11.24
CA ASP A 352 4.12 5.61 -12.68
C ASP A 352 5.54 5.69 -13.26
N GLY A 353 6.49 6.28 -12.51
CA GLY A 353 7.91 6.27 -12.85
C GLY A 353 8.48 4.85 -12.99
N LEU A 354 8.20 3.97 -12.04
CA LEU A 354 8.59 2.56 -12.11
C LEU A 354 7.98 1.86 -13.34
N PHE A 355 6.72 2.11 -13.65
CA PHE A 355 6.05 1.50 -14.82
C PHE A 355 6.60 2.02 -16.15
N LYS A 356 6.97 3.29 -16.24
CA LYS A 356 7.67 3.86 -17.41
C LYS A 356 9.01 3.17 -17.63
N GLU A 357 9.75 2.92 -16.54
CA GLU A 357 11.03 2.22 -16.59
C GLU A 357 10.87 0.76 -17.00
N CYS A 358 9.84 0.08 -16.48
CA CYS A 358 9.46 -1.26 -16.94
C CYS A 358 9.17 -1.27 -18.44
N ARG A 359 8.51 -0.22 -18.96
CA ARG A 359 8.24 -0.12 -20.40
C ARG A 359 9.51 0.00 -21.22
N ARG A 360 10.37 0.93 -20.85
CA ARG A 360 11.65 1.15 -21.53
C ARG A 360 12.50 -0.12 -21.58
N HIS A 361 12.65 -0.81 -20.45
CA HIS A 361 13.41 -2.06 -20.40
C HIS A 361 12.71 -3.23 -21.09
N GLY A 362 11.38 -3.31 -21.01
CA GLY A 362 10.60 -4.33 -21.69
C GLY A 362 10.77 -4.27 -23.20
N GLU A 363 10.73 -3.07 -23.80
CA GLU A 363 10.98 -2.87 -25.23
C GLU A 363 12.40 -3.29 -25.64
N ASN A 364 13.40 -2.94 -24.83
CA ASN A 364 14.78 -3.34 -25.07
C ASN A 364 14.94 -4.87 -25.02
N PHE A 365 14.43 -5.53 -24.00
CA PHE A 365 14.53 -6.98 -23.87
C PHE A 365 13.74 -7.77 -24.91
N LEU A 366 12.65 -7.19 -25.43
CA LEU A 366 11.95 -7.74 -26.59
C LEU A 366 12.81 -7.65 -27.86
N SER A 367 13.57 -6.57 -28.03
CA SER A 367 14.47 -6.41 -29.17
C SER A 367 15.70 -7.33 -29.09
N GLU A 368 16.19 -7.60 -27.87
CA GLU A 368 17.31 -8.51 -27.59
C GLU A 368 16.89 -9.99 -27.58
N GLY A 369 15.59 -10.28 -27.62
CA GLY A 369 15.05 -11.65 -27.56
C GLY A 369 15.08 -12.30 -26.17
N LEU A 370 15.41 -11.55 -25.12
CA LEU A 370 15.38 -12.02 -23.73
C LEU A 370 13.95 -12.19 -23.20
N ILE A 371 13.01 -11.39 -23.70
CA ILE A 371 11.56 -11.56 -23.52
C ILE A 371 10.98 -11.93 -24.88
N THR A 372 10.15 -12.97 -24.95
CA THR A 372 9.52 -13.42 -26.20
C THR A 372 8.07 -12.93 -26.32
N ALA A 373 7.49 -12.98 -27.53
CA ALA A 373 6.07 -12.71 -27.72
C ALA A 373 5.19 -13.71 -26.94
N GLU A 374 5.68 -14.93 -26.74
CA GLU A 374 5.04 -15.95 -25.90
C GLU A 374 5.02 -15.52 -24.42
N ASP A 375 6.10 -14.92 -23.90
CA ASP A 375 6.12 -14.38 -22.52
C ASP A 375 5.06 -13.30 -22.30
N LEU A 376 4.82 -12.48 -23.33
CA LEU A 376 3.80 -11.43 -23.29
C LEU A 376 2.39 -12.03 -23.37
N GLU A 377 2.18 -13.04 -24.21
CA GLU A 377 0.90 -13.75 -24.30
C GLU A 377 0.61 -14.59 -23.03
N ASP A 378 1.63 -15.14 -22.38
CA ASP A 378 1.51 -15.80 -21.07
C ASP A 378 1.17 -14.79 -19.96
N ALA A 379 1.83 -13.63 -19.97
CA ALA A 379 1.49 -12.52 -19.08
C ALA A 379 0.04 -12.02 -19.31
N ARG A 380 -0.46 -12.07 -20.56
CA ARG A 380 -1.83 -11.69 -20.92
C ARG A 380 -2.86 -12.77 -20.56
N SER A 381 -2.56 -14.04 -20.81
CA SER A 381 -3.46 -15.19 -20.65
C SER A 381 -3.65 -15.64 -19.19
N LYS A 382 -3.12 -14.87 -18.23
CA LYS A 382 -3.21 -15.11 -16.78
C LYS A 382 -2.47 -16.37 -16.32
N LYS A 383 -1.69 -17.01 -17.20
CA LYS A 383 -0.80 -18.13 -16.89
C LYS A 383 0.58 -17.59 -16.55
N SER A 384 0.91 -17.52 -15.24
CA SER A 384 2.28 -17.44 -14.70
C SER A 384 3.36 -16.71 -15.56
N GLY A 385 3.03 -15.59 -16.21
CA GLY A 385 3.94 -14.76 -17.00
C GLY A 385 4.90 -14.01 -16.09
N THR A 386 5.70 -14.78 -15.35
CA THR A 386 6.44 -14.36 -14.17
C THR A 386 7.60 -13.47 -14.58
N VAL A 387 8.19 -13.69 -15.76
CA VAL A 387 9.27 -12.85 -16.27
C VAL A 387 8.78 -11.41 -16.51
N VAL A 388 7.67 -11.21 -17.20
CA VAL A 388 7.18 -9.85 -17.52
C VAL A 388 6.46 -9.18 -16.34
N SER A 389 5.65 -9.94 -15.59
CA SER A 389 4.83 -9.36 -14.50
C SER A 389 5.56 -9.26 -13.15
N ILE A 390 6.65 -10.03 -12.95
CA ILE A 390 7.39 -10.08 -11.68
C ILE A 390 8.88 -9.83 -11.89
N GLY A 391 9.49 -10.42 -12.92
CA GLY A 391 10.92 -10.28 -13.23
C GLY A 391 11.30 -8.88 -13.70
N LEU A 392 10.58 -8.34 -14.68
CA LEU A 392 10.87 -7.01 -15.25
C LEU A 392 10.73 -5.87 -14.24
N PRO A 393 9.72 -5.83 -13.36
CA PRO A 393 9.65 -4.78 -12.35
C PRO A 393 10.67 -5.01 -11.23
N ALA A 394 11.00 -6.27 -10.91
CA ALA A 394 12.09 -6.58 -9.97
C ALA A 394 13.43 -6.11 -10.54
N TYR A 395 13.67 -6.29 -11.84
CA TYR A 395 14.85 -5.76 -12.53
C TYR A 395 14.93 -4.24 -12.46
N CYS A 396 13.84 -3.52 -12.75
CA CYS A 396 13.82 -2.06 -12.68
C CYS A 396 14.07 -1.53 -11.26
N LEU A 397 13.52 -2.20 -10.25
CA LEU A 397 13.80 -1.90 -8.85
C LEU A 397 15.26 -2.16 -8.49
N LEU A 398 15.84 -3.28 -8.94
CA LEU A 398 17.26 -3.57 -8.73
C LEU A 398 18.14 -2.48 -9.34
N GLN A 399 17.82 -2.03 -10.56
CA GLN A 399 18.56 -0.95 -11.20
C GLN A 399 18.49 0.37 -10.42
N ALA A 400 17.34 0.69 -9.82
CA ALA A 400 17.23 1.85 -8.94
C ALA A 400 18.12 1.68 -7.70
N LEU A 401 18.14 0.50 -7.08
CA LEU A 401 19.02 0.21 -5.93
C LEU A 401 20.50 0.31 -6.30
N LEU A 402 20.92 -0.29 -7.42
CA LEU A 402 22.30 -0.24 -7.90
C LEU A 402 22.74 1.20 -8.21
N ARG A 403 21.89 1.99 -8.87
CA ARG A 403 22.13 3.43 -9.08
C ARG A 403 22.32 4.17 -7.76
N SER A 404 21.45 3.89 -6.78
CA SER A 404 21.52 4.52 -5.45
C SER A 404 22.81 4.17 -4.71
N VAL A 405 23.30 2.93 -4.86
CA VAL A 405 24.58 2.50 -4.28
C VAL A 405 25.74 3.21 -4.97
N LYS A 406 25.75 3.26 -6.31
CA LYS A 406 26.80 3.92 -7.10
C LYS A 406 26.88 5.42 -6.85
N SER A 407 25.75 6.09 -6.65
CA SER A 407 25.70 7.52 -6.30
C SER A 407 25.95 7.80 -4.81
N ASN A 408 26.17 6.76 -3.99
CA ASN A 408 26.28 6.87 -2.54
C ASN A 408 25.12 7.65 -1.89
N SER A 409 23.91 7.49 -2.42
CA SER A 409 22.69 8.16 -1.97
C SER A 409 22.20 7.59 -0.63
N GLU A 410 21.63 8.47 0.20
CA GLU A 410 21.03 8.13 1.51
C GLU A 410 19.71 7.35 1.35
N GLY A 411 18.92 7.68 0.34
CA GLY A 411 17.64 7.09 -0.04
C GLY A 411 17.70 6.17 -1.27
N ILE A 412 16.60 6.09 -2.01
CA ILE A 412 16.49 5.37 -3.29
C ILE A 412 16.38 6.40 -4.41
N LEU A 413 17.38 6.46 -5.28
CA LEU A 413 17.39 7.35 -6.43
C LEU A 413 16.42 6.84 -7.51
N LEU A 414 15.49 7.71 -7.93
CA LEU A 414 14.53 7.42 -9.00
C LEU A 414 15.20 7.51 -10.38
N SER A 415 14.45 7.10 -11.41
CA SER A 415 14.95 7.00 -12.79
C SER A 415 15.42 8.31 -13.41
N ASP A 416 14.99 9.45 -12.87
CA ASP A 416 15.40 10.79 -13.29
C ASP A 416 16.80 11.20 -12.80
N ASN A 417 17.43 10.37 -11.96
CA ASN A 417 18.73 10.61 -11.33
C ASN A 417 18.80 11.90 -10.49
N THR A 418 17.66 12.54 -10.21
CA THR A 418 17.57 13.80 -9.47
C THR A 418 16.68 13.67 -8.25
N THR A 419 15.63 12.85 -8.33
CA THR A 419 14.70 12.65 -7.22
C THR A 419 15.15 11.47 -6.37
N GLU A 420 15.53 11.74 -5.12
CA GLU A 420 15.93 10.74 -4.15
C GLU A 420 14.79 10.45 -3.18
N LEU A 421 14.36 9.20 -3.04
CA LEU A 421 13.31 8.80 -2.12
C LEU A 421 13.90 8.47 -0.74
N THR A 422 13.67 9.32 0.25
CA THR A 422 14.17 9.16 1.62
C THR A 422 13.04 8.80 2.59
N THR A 423 13.39 8.45 3.84
CA THR A 423 12.39 8.26 4.91
C THR A 423 11.54 9.51 5.16
N SER A 424 12.09 10.70 4.90
CA SER A 424 11.42 11.97 5.10
C SER A 424 10.51 12.37 3.93
N ASN A 425 10.88 12.12 2.67
CA ASN A 425 10.09 12.55 1.51
C ASN A 425 9.18 11.48 0.90
N ARG A 426 9.21 10.24 1.41
CA ARG A 426 8.41 9.16 0.85
C ARG A 426 6.91 9.48 0.94
N PRO A 427 6.11 9.01 -0.04
CA PRO A 427 4.67 9.12 0.07
C PRO A 427 4.15 8.49 1.36
N LYS A 428 3.32 9.22 2.12
CA LYS A 428 2.66 8.75 3.35
C LYS A 428 1.48 7.83 3.04
N ASP A 429 1.73 6.78 2.29
CA ASP A 429 0.74 5.75 1.97
C ASP A 429 1.17 4.39 2.52
N THR A 430 0.19 3.59 2.93
CA THR A 430 0.42 2.30 3.61
C THR A 430 1.26 1.35 2.74
N PHE A 431 1.10 1.42 1.41
CA PHE A 431 1.90 0.63 0.48
C PHE A 431 3.40 0.96 0.59
N PHE A 432 3.75 2.25 0.61
CA PHE A 432 5.14 2.68 0.68
C PHE A 432 5.76 2.40 2.05
N ASP A 433 4.99 2.53 3.13
CA ASP A 433 5.46 2.15 4.46
C ASP A 433 5.84 0.67 4.56
N TRP A 434 5.08 -0.22 3.92
CA TRP A 434 5.38 -1.65 3.91
C TRP A 434 6.59 -2.03 3.05
N PHE A 435 6.81 -1.35 1.91
CA PHE A 435 7.82 -1.76 0.94
C PHE A 435 9.13 -0.95 1.00
N PHE A 436 9.10 0.30 1.47
CA PHE A 436 10.28 1.18 1.48
C PHE A 436 11.42 0.64 2.35
N ASN A 437 11.12 0.27 3.61
CA ASN A 437 12.12 -0.27 4.53
C ASN A 437 12.80 -1.55 3.98
N PRO A 438 12.05 -2.54 3.45
CA PRO A 438 12.67 -3.67 2.74
C PRO A 438 13.64 -3.27 1.63
N PHE A 439 13.33 -2.25 0.83
CA PHE A 439 14.21 -1.77 -0.25
C PHE A 439 15.47 -1.09 0.28
N ILE A 440 15.38 -0.26 1.32
CA ILE A 440 16.56 0.34 1.97
C ILE A 440 17.48 -0.74 2.53
N ILE A 441 16.94 -1.73 3.24
CA ILE A 441 17.74 -2.85 3.76
C ILE A 441 18.45 -3.59 2.62
N MET A 442 17.78 -3.80 1.48
CA MET A 442 18.43 -4.43 0.31
C MET A 442 19.50 -3.54 -0.31
N LYS A 443 19.30 -2.21 -0.37
CA LYS A 443 20.32 -1.26 -0.80
C LYS A 443 21.59 -1.41 0.04
N ASP A 444 21.44 -1.42 1.36
CA ASP A 444 22.55 -1.54 2.30
C ASP A 444 23.25 -2.90 2.18
N GLN A 445 22.48 -3.98 1.95
CA GLN A 445 23.05 -5.29 1.66
C GLN A 445 23.86 -5.31 0.35
N ILE A 446 23.34 -4.72 -0.72
CA ILE A 446 24.05 -4.61 -2.02
C ILE A 446 25.32 -3.78 -1.85
N LYS A 447 25.25 -2.65 -1.13
CA LYS A 447 26.40 -1.82 -0.81
C LYS A 447 27.45 -2.59 -0.02
N ALA A 448 27.05 -3.35 1.00
CA ALA A 448 27.96 -4.14 1.81
C ALA A 448 28.63 -5.29 1.03
N LEU A 449 27.95 -5.82 0.01
CA LEU A 449 28.51 -6.87 -0.85
C LEU A 449 29.61 -6.35 -1.78
N ASN A 450 29.64 -5.04 -2.12
CA ASN A 450 30.59 -4.46 -3.07
C ASN A 450 30.69 -5.31 -4.35
N LEU A 451 29.61 -5.33 -5.14
CA LEU A 451 29.52 -6.16 -6.34
C LEU A 451 30.43 -5.63 -7.46
N SER A 452 31.07 -6.55 -8.20
CA SER A 452 31.72 -6.21 -9.47
C SER A 452 30.69 -6.02 -10.59
N GLU A 453 31.06 -5.36 -11.69
CA GLU A 453 30.15 -5.16 -12.84
C GLU A 453 29.61 -6.48 -13.42
N ALA A 454 30.44 -7.54 -13.43
CA ALA A 454 30.01 -8.87 -13.86
C ALA A 454 29.00 -9.50 -12.89
N GLU A 455 29.17 -9.31 -11.58
CA GLU A 455 28.23 -9.79 -10.56
C GLU A 455 26.91 -8.99 -10.59
N GLU A 456 26.97 -7.70 -10.89
CA GLU A 456 25.78 -6.86 -11.08
C GLU A 456 24.96 -7.32 -12.30
N ASP A 457 25.60 -7.58 -13.44
CA ASP A 457 24.93 -8.09 -14.64
C ASP A 457 24.34 -9.48 -14.40
N TYR A 458 25.10 -10.37 -13.74
CA TYR A 458 24.62 -11.67 -13.31
C TYR A 458 23.38 -11.55 -12.42
N LEU A 459 23.43 -10.71 -11.38
CA LEU A 459 22.30 -10.49 -10.47
C LEU A 459 21.08 -9.91 -11.19
N CYS A 460 21.31 -8.98 -12.13
CA CYS A 460 20.27 -8.37 -12.95
C CYS A 460 19.50 -9.40 -13.78
N LYS A 461 20.22 -10.23 -14.52
CA LYS A 461 19.64 -11.31 -15.34
C LYS A 461 19.01 -12.40 -14.48
N LEU A 462 19.63 -12.74 -13.35
CA LEU A 462 19.07 -13.66 -12.36
C LEU A 462 17.72 -13.15 -11.83
N VAL A 463 17.62 -11.87 -11.46
CA VAL A 463 16.36 -11.26 -10.97
C VAL A 463 15.27 -11.24 -12.05
N LEU A 464 15.63 -10.97 -13.30
CA LEU A 464 14.67 -10.97 -14.41
C LEU A 464 14.08 -12.37 -14.66
N LEU A 465 14.94 -13.40 -14.65
CA LEU A 465 14.60 -14.74 -15.10
C LEU A 465 14.29 -15.74 -13.99
N SER A 466 14.54 -15.43 -12.71
CA SER A 466 14.30 -16.35 -11.57
C SER A 466 12.84 -16.84 -11.45
N GLY A 467 11.92 -16.20 -12.16
CA GLY A 467 10.52 -16.58 -12.22
C GLY A 467 10.22 -17.75 -13.15
N ASP A 468 11.13 -18.05 -14.07
CA ASP A 468 11.05 -19.16 -15.02
C ASP A 468 12.36 -19.98 -14.95
N PRO A 469 12.37 -21.08 -14.17
CA PRO A 469 13.56 -21.89 -13.99
C PRO A 469 14.00 -22.62 -15.26
N MET A 470 13.13 -22.76 -16.27
CA MET A 470 13.51 -23.35 -17.55
C MET A 470 14.25 -22.32 -18.39
N LYS A 471 13.74 -21.09 -18.48
CA LYS A 471 14.45 -19.99 -19.15
C LYS A 471 15.74 -19.61 -18.44
N LEU A 472 15.77 -19.63 -17.11
CA LEU A 472 16.97 -19.39 -16.33
C LEU A 472 18.10 -20.38 -16.67
N LYS A 473 17.76 -21.66 -16.90
CA LYS A 473 18.74 -22.70 -17.27
C LYS A 473 19.21 -22.59 -18.71
N THR A 474 18.34 -22.15 -19.61
CA THR A 474 18.64 -22.03 -21.04
C THR A 474 19.31 -20.69 -21.38
N ALA A 475 19.08 -19.65 -20.58
CA ALA A 475 19.69 -18.34 -20.76
C ALA A 475 21.15 -18.33 -20.28
N ASN A 476 22.05 -17.82 -21.11
CA ASN A 476 23.43 -17.52 -20.71
C ASN A 476 23.45 -16.27 -19.83
N ILE A 477 23.29 -16.46 -18.52
CA ILE A 477 23.24 -15.38 -17.51
C ILE A 477 24.65 -14.83 -17.17
N GLY A 478 25.69 -15.36 -17.79
CA GLY A 478 27.09 -15.03 -17.53
C GLY A 478 27.74 -15.99 -16.54
N PRO A 479 29.05 -15.83 -16.28
CA PRO A 479 29.77 -16.68 -15.34
C PRO A 479 29.21 -16.47 -13.93
N ALA A 480 28.82 -17.57 -13.28
CA ALA A 480 28.40 -17.53 -11.89
C ALA A 480 29.60 -17.17 -10.98
N PRO A 481 29.38 -16.50 -9.84
CA PRO A 481 30.46 -16.25 -8.88
C PRO A 481 31.17 -17.55 -8.49
N GLU A 482 32.50 -17.50 -8.37
CA GLU A 482 33.33 -18.66 -8.08
C GLU A 482 33.02 -19.27 -6.70
N SER A 483 32.75 -18.41 -5.70
CA SER A 483 32.43 -18.89 -4.35
C SER A 483 30.96 -19.24 -4.20
N GLU A 484 30.69 -20.43 -3.66
CA GLU A 484 29.33 -20.90 -3.37
C GLU A 484 28.58 -19.96 -2.42
N ARG A 485 29.30 -19.39 -1.45
CA ARG A 485 28.74 -18.39 -0.52
C ARG A 485 28.22 -17.16 -1.26
N ARG A 486 29.03 -16.59 -2.16
CA ARG A 486 28.66 -15.39 -2.93
C ARG A 486 27.48 -15.66 -3.85
N ARG A 487 27.47 -16.83 -4.50
CA ARG A 487 26.33 -17.29 -5.30
C ARG A 487 25.06 -17.39 -4.46
N ALA A 488 25.13 -17.99 -3.27
CA ALA A 488 24.00 -18.10 -2.36
C ALA A 488 23.49 -16.73 -1.86
N GLU A 489 24.38 -15.76 -1.65
CA GLU A 489 24.05 -14.37 -1.29
C GLU A 489 23.29 -13.66 -2.42
N LEU A 490 23.75 -13.77 -3.68
CA LEU A 490 23.06 -13.22 -4.85
C LEU A 490 21.71 -13.89 -5.10
N ASP A 491 21.64 -15.20 -4.99
CA ASP A 491 20.39 -15.97 -5.09
C ASP A 491 19.38 -15.55 -4.01
N ALA A 492 19.85 -15.30 -2.79
CA ALA A 492 18.99 -14.81 -1.70
C ALA A 492 18.44 -13.41 -2.00
N LEU A 493 19.27 -12.50 -2.51
CA LEU A 493 18.82 -11.16 -2.94
C LEU A 493 17.80 -11.26 -4.07
N ALA A 494 18.08 -12.07 -5.09
CA ALA A 494 17.19 -12.23 -6.23
C ALA A 494 15.81 -12.77 -5.81
N ARG A 495 15.78 -13.82 -4.97
CA ARG A 495 14.53 -14.38 -4.42
C ARG A 495 13.78 -13.37 -3.57
N ARG A 496 14.47 -12.58 -2.73
CA ARG A 496 13.84 -11.57 -1.87
C ARG A 496 13.19 -10.48 -2.73
N LEU A 497 13.90 -9.98 -3.73
CA LEU A 497 13.41 -8.92 -4.61
C LEU A 497 12.23 -9.41 -5.45
N GLN A 498 12.30 -10.61 -6.01
CA GLN A 498 11.16 -11.21 -6.70
C GLN A 498 9.96 -11.44 -5.78
N GLY A 499 10.18 -11.84 -4.52
CA GLY A 499 9.10 -12.01 -3.54
C GLY A 499 8.38 -10.69 -3.23
N ILE A 500 9.14 -9.61 -3.10
CA ILE A 500 8.59 -8.25 -2.92
C ILE A 500 7.79 -7.85 -4.15
N THR A 501 8.38 -7.96 -5.35
CA THR A 501 7.69 -7.57 -6.59
C THR A 501 6.46 -8.43 -6.89
N ARG A 502 6.50 -9.74 -6.58
CA ARG A 502 5.34 -10.63 -6.66
C ARG A 502 4.23 -10.21 -5.70
N SER A 503 4.58 -9.66 -4.54
CA SER A 503 3.59 -9.08 -3.62
C SER A 503 3.00 -7.79 -4.18
N ILE A 504 3.82 -6.93 -4.78
CA ILE A 504 3.40 -5.69 -5.45
C ILE A 504 2.47 -5.98 -6.64
N SER A 505 2.75 -7.01 -7.44
CA SER A 505 1.95 -7.34 -8.63
C SER A 505 0.55 -7.90 -8.30
N ARG A 506 0.30 -8.32 -7.05
CA ARG A 506 -1.01 -8.76 -6.56
C ARG A 506 -1.95 -7.62 -6.22
N TYR A 507 -1.46 -6.38 -6.11
CA TYR A 507 -2.34 -5.24 -5.86
C TYR A 507 -3.16 -4.91 -7.12
N PRO A 508 -4.48 -4.69 -7.00
CA PRO A 508 -5.36 -4.46 -8.15
C PRO A 508 -4.89 -3.32 -9.07
N THR A 509 -4.41 -2.23 -8.49
CA THR A 509 -3.87 -1.08 -9.24
C THR A 509 -2.63 -1.48 -10.03
N SER A 510 -1.62 -2.05 -9.37
CA SER A 510 -0.39 -2.49 -10.02
C SER A 510 -0.66 -3.50 -11.12
N ARG A 511 -1.54 -4.48 -10.86
CA ARG A 511 -1.98 -5.48 -11.83
C ARG A 511 -2.57 -4.86 -13.10
N ARG A 512 -3.47 -3.90 -12.96
CA ARG A 512 -4.10 -3.21 -14.11
C ARG A 512 -3.08 -2.43 -14.93
N HIS A 513 -2.15 -1.74 -14.26
CA HIS A 513 -1.05 -1.06 -14.95
C HIS A 513 -0.17 -2.03 -15.73
N PHE A 514 0.19 -3.18 -15.15
CA PHE A 514 0.93 -4.23 -15.87
C PHE A 514 0.16 -4.79 -17.05
N GLN A 515 -1.13 -5.07 -16.91
CA GLN A 515 -1.96 -5.57 -18.02
C GLN A 515 -2.06 -4.54 -19.16
N SER A 516 -2.25 -3.26 -18.82
CA SER A 516 -2.25 -2.19 -19.82
C SER A 516 -0.91 -2.10 -20.53
N PHE A 517 0.19 -2.21 -19.80
CA PHE A 517 1.54 -2.20 -20.35
C PHE A 517 1.78 -3.39 -21.30
N VAL A 518 1.48 -4.61 -20.88
CA VAL A 518 1.61 -5.83 -21.71
C VAL A 518 0.79 -5.70 -22.98
N LYS A 519 -0.44 -5.18 -22.86
CA LYS A 519 -1.33 -4.94 -24.01
C LYS A 519 -0.70 -3.95 -25.01
N THR A 520 -0.16 -2.83 -24.53
CA THR A 520 0.50 -1.84 -25.39
C THR A 520 1.71 -2.43 -26.11
N LEU A 521 2.57 -3.19 -25.42
CA LEU A 521 3.71 -3.85 -26.07
C LEU A 521 3.31 -4.84 -27.15
N LEU A 522 2.26 -5.64 -26.91
CA LEU A 522 1.73 -6.58 -27.92
C LEU A 522 1.17 -5.84 -29.14
N GLU A 523 0.46 -4.73 -28.93
CA GLU A 523 -0.03 -3.88 -30.02
C GLU A 523 1.12 -3.29 -30.85
N ASP A 524 2.19 -2.85 -30.20
CA ASP A 524 3.35 -2.27 -30.89
C ASP A 524 4.17 -3.33 -31.63
N LEU A 525 4.29 -4.54 -31.07
CA LEU A 525 4.85 -5.68 -31.80
C LEU A 525 4.01 -6.07 -33.02
N ALA A 526 2.68 -6.08 -32.88
CA ALA A 526 1.77 -6.37 -33.98
C ALA A 526 1.88 -5.32 -35.11
N LYS A 527 2.00 -4.04 -34.77
CA LYS A 527 2.25 -2.96 -35.75
C LYS A 527 3.59 -3.13 -36.46
N LYS A 528 4.67 -3.36 -35.73
CA LYS A 528 6.01 -3.59 -36.31
C LYS A 528 6.03 -4.81 -37.25
N ASN A 529 5.30 -5.87 -36.91
CA ASN A 529 5.18 -7.05 -37.77
C ASN A 529 4.27 -6.82 -38.99
N GLY A 530 3.23 -5.99 -38.87
CA GLY A 530 2.38 -5.57 -39.97
C GLY A 530 3.13 -4.69 -41.00
N GLU A 531 3.93 -3.74 -40.52
CA GLU A 531 4.76 -2.88 -41.37
C GLU A 531 5.85 -3.67 -42.11
N ARG A 532 6.47 -4.67 -41.45
CA ARG A 532 7.43 -5.60 -42.07
C ARG A 532 6.80 -6.46 -43.17
N LYS A 533 5.55 -6.91 -42.99
CA LYS A 533 4.83 -7.67 -44.03
C LYS A 533 4.43 -6.81 -45.24
N SER A 534 4.21 -5.52 -45.05
CA SER A 534 3.92 -4.59 -46.16
C SER A 534 5.17 -4.14 -46.94
N THR A 535 6.38 -4.39 -46.43
CA THR A 535 7.64 -3.99 -47.09
C THR A 535 8.24 -5.08 -47.99
N ASP A 536 7.72 -6.31 -47.96
CA ASP A 536 8.23 -7.46 -48.73
C ASP A 536 7.57 -7.66 -50.11
N GLY A 537 6.87 -6.64 -50.63
CA GLY A 537 6.28 -6.63 -51.98
C GLY A 537 6.68 -5.39 -52.78
N THR A 538 7.68 -5.55 -53.65
CA THR A 538 8.11 -4.73 -54.82
C THR A 538 8.24 -3.19 -54.66
N PRO A 539 9.37 -2.57 -55.08
CA PRO A 539 9.62 -1.15 -54.82
C PRO A 539 8.84 -0.26 -55.80
N ALA A 540 8.06 0.69 -55.28
CA ALA A 540 7.56 1.81 -56.05
C ALA A 540 7.79 3.15 -55.32
N LEU A 541 8.27 4.09 -56.13
CA LEU A 541 8.79 5.42 -55.86
C LEU A 541 8.04 6.29 -54.83
N SER A 542 8.83 7.12 -54.15
CA SER A 542 8.49 8.20 -53.22
C SER A 542 7.13 8.89 -53.39
N ARG A 543 6.43 9.09 -52.26
CA ARG A 543 5.70 10.33 -52.03
C ARG A 543 5.66 10.69 -50.55
N SER A 544 6.42 11.73 -50.20
CA SER A 544 6.35 12.48 -48.94
C SER A 544 4.90 12.80 -48.58
N LYS A 545 4.49 12.45 -47.34
CA LYS A 545 3.42 13.14 -46.61
C LYS A 545 3.70 13.14 -45.10
N SER A 546 4.34 14.22 -44.66
CA SER A 546 4.24 14.76 -43.31
C SER A 546 2.77 15.03 -42.96
N ALA A 547 2.09 14.13 -42.24
CA ALA A 547 0.73 14.41 -41.74
C ALA A 547 0.22 13.48 -40.61
N PHE A 548 1.08 12.76 -39.87
CA PHE A 548 0.59 11.89 -38.76
C PHE A 548 1.07 12.29 -37.36
N ALA A 549 1.73 13.44 -37.22
CA ALA A 549 2.05 14.02 -35.91
C ALA A 549 0.91 14.87 -35.30
N VAL A 550 -0.23 15.07 -35.98
CA VAL A 550 -1.21 16.12 -35.59
C VAL A 550 -2.53 15.58 -35.00
N VAL A 551 -2.80 14.28 -35.02
CA VAL A 551 -4.11 13.77 -34.51
C VAL A 551 -4.07 13.31 -33.04
N PHE A 552 -2.91 13.07 -32.43
CA PHE A 552 -2.82 12.66 -31.01
C PHE A 552 -2.46 13.78 -30.02
N GLN A 553 -2.33 15.03 -30.47
CA GLN A 553 -2.03 16.17 -29.60
C GLN A 553 -3.28 16.99 -29.20
N LYS A 554 -4.46 16.71 -29.78
CA LYS A 554 -5.69 17.47 -29.52
C LYS A 554 -6.56 16.96 -28.35
N SER A 555 -6.20 15.85 -27.70
CA SER A 555 -6.97 15.33 -26.54
C SER A 555 -6.35 15.66 -25.17
N PHE A 556 -5.13 16.21 -25.15
CA PHE A 556 -4.40 16.51 -23.89
C PHE A 556 -4.21 18.00 -23.58
N LYS A 557 -4.77 18.91 -24.39
CA LYS A 557 -4.79 20.35 -24.12
C LYS A 557 -6.23 20.86 -24.04
N ASN A 558 -6.90 20.57 -22.92
CA ASN A 558 -8.07 21.34 -22.48
C ASN A 558 -8.19 21.26 -20.95
N LYS A 559 -7.25 21.91 -20.26
CA LYS A 559 -7.44 22.56 -18.96
C LYS A 559 -6.13 23.24 -18.56
N LEU A 560 -5.91 24.44 -19.10
CA LEU A 560 -5.04 25.48 -18.55
C LEU A 560 -5.21 26.69 -19.48
N SER A 561 -6.20 27.52 -19.17
CA SER A 561 -6.28 28.88 -19.68
C SER A 561 -6.50 29.76 -18.46
N PHE A 562 -5.41 30.30 -17.94
CA PHE A 562 -5.42 31.52 -17.13
C PHE A 562 -5.11 32.66 -18.10
N LYS A 563 -6.06 33.59 -18.19
CA LYS A 563 -5.93 34.85 -18.94
C LYS A 563 -5.07 35.79 -18.10
N GLY A 564 -3.90 36.15 -18.62
CA GLY A 564 -3.08 37.27 -18.17
C GLY A 564 -2.70 38.07 -19.41
N SER A 565 -3.37 39.19 -19.58
CA SER A 565 -3.20 40.19 -20.62
C SER A 565 -1.89 40.94 -20.43
N ASP A 566 -1.10 41.08 -21.49
CA ASP A 566 -0.23 42.23 -21.70
C ASP A 566 -0.14 42.51 -23.20
N GLU A 567 -0.69 43.67 -23.58
CA GLU A 567 -0.63 44.26 -24.90
C GLU A 567 0.77 44.77 -25.22
N LYS A 568 1.19 44.62 -26.48
CA LYS A 568 2.13 45.55 -27.13
C LYS A 568 1.63 45.92 -28.53
N PRO A 569 1.95 47.13 -29.00
CA PRO A 569 1.07 47.93 -29.84
C PRO A 569 1.42 47.80 -31.33
N LEU A 570 0.42 47.94 -32.18
CA LEU A 570 0.55 48.16 -33.62
C LEU A 570 -0.47 49.24 -34.05
N PRO A 571 -0.23 49.91 -35.19
CA PRO A 571 -0.24 51.36 -35.26
C PRO A 571 -1.58 51.94 -35.72
N VAL A 572 -1.71 53.22 -35.38
CA VAL A 572 -2.75 54.16 -35.75
C VAL A 572 -2.98 54.17 -37.27
N GLU A 573 -4.19 53.86 -37.69
CA GLU A 573 -4.75 54.33 -38.95
C GLU A 573 -6.05 55.07 -38.61
N ARG A 574 -6.05 56.36 -38.91
CA ARG A 574 -7.16 57.29 -38.72
C ARG A 574 -8.13 57.09 -39.87
N ASP A 575 -9.42 56.93 -39.58
CA ASP A 575 -10.47 57.35 -40.50
C ASP A 575 -11.43 58.31 -39.79
N VAL A 576 -11.21 59.57 -40.18
CA VAL A 576 -12.12 60.70 -40.39
C VAL A 576 -13.62 60.46 -40.14
N GLU A 577 -14.19 61.38 -39.34
CA GLU A 577 -15.62 61.64 -39.12
C GLU A 577 -16.41 61.83 -40.42
N ILE A 578 -17.71 61.56 -40.40
CA ILE A 578 -18.79 62.51 -40.79
C ILE A 578 -20.16 61.85 -40.53
N GLU A 579 -20.98 62.62 -39.80
CA GLU A 579 -22.44 62.62 -39.60
C GLU A 579 -23.19 61.40 -39.01
#